data_AF-A0A9D1P4D3-F1
#
_entry.id   AF-A0A9D1P4D3-F1
#
_cell.length_a   1.000
_cell.length_b   1.000
_cell.length_c   1.000
_cell.angle_alpha   90.00
_cell.angle_beta   90.00
_cell.angle_gamma   90.00
#
_symmetry.space_group_name_H-M   'P 1'
#
loop_
_entity.id
_entity.type
_entity.pdbx_description
1 polymer ?
#
loop_
_entity_poly.entity_id
_entity_poly.type
_entity_poly.pdbx_seq_one_letter_code
_entity_poly.pdbx_strand_id
1 'polypeptide(L)'
;MAFRTRFAPSPTGYLHLGGLRTALYTYLLTRRNHGTFVLRIEDTDQEREVPGAVEKIYASLAAAGLNYDEGPNVGGDYGPYIQSQRKDLYLPYAQQLVESGHAYYCFCTREELDERRQKAAERGETFKYDKHCLHLSREEREAKLAAGVPYVIRFNMPTEGTAGFDDLLYGRLDVDCSTLDDIILIKADGLPTYNFANVVDDHLMAITLVTRGTEYLSSTPKYNLIYEALGWEPPKYLHLPTVMADATRKLSKRYGDPSFEDLLDMGYLRDAIINFIALLGWSPRNERELYTMAELEEIFDVEGLNKSPSLFDMQKLTWFNAEYMRKLPFEEYLRLATPWFEKVLEPGKFDLRRLAELTQSRTEVLNRLPEMVDFLAKLPEFDNELYTHKKMKTNPEIAKDALAWVLPVLEGVSEWTESALHDTIMAAIAESGRKNGQVLWPLRIAISGRAATPGGAVEIMYLLGREETLARVRHSLSRL
;
A
#
# COMPACT_ATOMS: atom_id res chain seq x y z
N MET A 1 32.30 -4.63 1.57
CA MET A 1 31.27 -4.29 2.58
C MET A 1 30.08 -5.20 2.34
N ALA A 2 29.45 -5.76 3.38
CA ALA A 2 28.22 -6.54 3.21
C ALA A 2 27.08 -5.63 2.72
N PHE A 3 26.18 -6.14 1.87
CA PHE A 3 25.08 -5.33 1.34
C PHE A 3 24.09 -5.03 2.46
N ARG A 4 23.86 -3.74 2.73
CA ARG A 4 22.96 -3.27 3.79
C ARG A 4 22.11 -2.13 3.29
N THR A 5 20.83 -2.19 3.60
CA THR A 5 19.85 -1.17 3.23
C THR A 5 18.98 -0.83 4.42
N ARG A 6 18.21 0.26 4.33
CA ARG A 6 17.25 0.62 5.37
C ARG A 6 15.94 1.14 4.82
N PHE A 7 14.85 0.75 5.47
CA PHE A 7 13.61 1.51 5.43
C PHE A 7 13.57 2.44 6.65
N ALA A 8 13.49 3.75 6.40
CA ALA A 8 13.61 4.77 7.43
C ALA A 8 12.40 5.71 7.49
N PRO A 9 11.22 5.23 7.95
CA PRO A 9 10.02 6.06 8.03
C PRO A 9 10.04 7.01 9.25
N SER A 10 9.50 8.21 9.07
CA SER A 10 9.13 9.09 10.19
C SER A 10 7.70 8.76 10.68
N PRO A 11 7.46 8.68 12.01
CA PRO A 11 6.15 8.35 12.58
C PRO A 11 5.17 9.53 12.57
N THR A 12 5.12 10.27 11.45
CA THR A 12 4.28 11.48 11.30
C THR A 12 2.93 11.20 10.63
N GLY A 13 2.61 9.93 10.44
CA GLY A 13 1.40 9.47 9.80
C GLY A 13 1.46 7.97 9.49
N TYR A 14 0.47 7.51 8.75
CA TYR A 14 0.36 6.11 8.31
C TYR A 14 1.31 5.82 7.15
N LEU A 15 1.73 4.56 7.02
CA LEU A 15 2.49 4.09 5.86
C LEU A 15 1.62 4.19 4.61
N HIS A 16 1.84 5.22 3.79
CA HIS A 16 1.18 5.34 2.49
C HIS A 16 1.79 4.34 1.49
N LEU A 17 1.07 4.03 0.41
CA LEU A 17 1.48 3.05 -0.59
C LEU A 17 2.83 3.38 -1.27
N GLY A 18 3.15 4.66 -1.45
CA GLY A 18 4.49 5.09 -1.92
C GLY A 18 5.61 4.75 -0.92
N GLY A 19 5.34 4.83 0.39
CA GLY A 19 6.25 4.41 1.44
C GLY A 19 6.39 2.89 1.47
N LEU A 20 5.28 2.16 1.34
CA LEU A 20 5.28 0.70 1.21
C LEU A 20 6.08 0.24 -0.02
N ARG A 21 5.93 0.90 -1.17
CA ARG A 21 6.75 0.61 -2.36
C ARG A 21 8.23 0.81 -2.10
N THR A 22 8.59 1.89 -1.40
CA THR A 22 9.98 2.14 -1.00
C THR A 22 10.50 1.02 -0.10
N ALA A 23 9.73 0.61 0.91
CA ALA A 23 10.07 -0.52 1.76
C ALA A 23 10.22 -1.82 0.96
N LEU A 24 9.28 -2.13 0.06
CA LEU A 24 9.28 -3.31 -0.78
C LEU A 24 10.51 -3.36 -1.69
N TYR A 25 10.83 -2.29 -2.42
CA TYR A 25 11.98 -2.28 -3.32
C TYR A 25 13.28 -2.42 -2.55
N THR A 26 13.38 -1.76 -1.40
CA THR A 26 14.53 -1.87 -0.50
C THR A 26 14.70 -3.31 -0.01
N TYR A 27 13.60 -3.94 0.42
CA TYR A 27 13.56 -5.33 0.85
C TYR A 27 13.97 -6.29 -0.27
N LEU A 28 13.36 -6.17 -1.46
CA LEU A 28 13.63 -7.05 -2.60
C LEU A 28 15.08 -6.95 -3.08
N LEU A 29 15.63 -5.73 -3.21
CA LEU A 29 17.06 -5.54 -3.52
C LEU A 29 17.96 -6.16 -2.46
N THR A 30 17.56 -6.11 -1.20
CA THR A 30 18.32 -6.71 -0.10
C THR A 30 18.31 -8.23 -0.16
N ARG A 31 17.14 -8.84 -0.35
CA ARG A 31 17.01 -10.30 -0.48
C ARG A 31 17.75 -10.81 -1.70
N ARG A 32 17.64 -10.11 -2.84
CA ARG A 32 18.39 -10.42 -4.07
C ARG A 32 19.90 -10.42 -3.89
N ASN A 33 20.41 -9.51 -3.04
CA ASN A 33 21.84 -9.37 -2.78
C ASN A 33 22.29 -10.07 -1.49
N HIS A 34 21.44 -10.92 -0.88
CA HIS A 34 21.71 -11.63 0.37
C HIS A 34 22.21 -10.71 1.50
N GLY A 35 21.63 -9.51 1.58
CA GLY A 35 22.03 -8.46 2.52
C GLY A 35 21.17 -8.37 3.78
N THR A 36 21.41 -7.31 4.56
CA THR A 36 20.64 -6.95 5.77
C THR A 36 19.65 -5.82 5.47
N PHE A 37 18.38 -6.04 5.79
CA PHE A 37 17.30 -5.05 5.69
C PHE A 37 17.02 -4.47 7.07
N VAL A 38 17.32 -3.18 7.24
CA VAL A 38 17.21 -2.47 8.53
C VAL A 38 15.91 -1.64 8.58
N LEU A 39 15.20 -1.68 9.70
CA LEU A 39 14.16 -0.70 10.03
C LEU A 39 14.73 0.35 10.99
N ARG A 40 14.66 1.63 10.61
CA ARG A 40 15.04 2.76 11.49
C ARG A 40 13.89 3.74 11.62
N ILE A 41 13.52 4.11 12.84
CA ILE A 41 12.45 5.10 13.07
C ILE A 41 13.05 6.50 13.16
N GLU A 42 12.59 7.40 12.31
CA GLU A 42 13.11 8.77 12.19
C GLU A 42 12.14 9.79 12.82
N ASP A 43 12.12 9.82 14.15
CA ASP A 43 11.23 10.58 15.03
C ASP A 43 11.85 11.90 15.54
N THR A 44 12.81 12.47 14.81
CA THR A 44 13.50 13.71 15.21
C THR A 44 12.59 14.96 15.21
N ASP A 45 11.42 14.86 14.59
CA ASP A 45 10.37 15.87 14.59
C ASP A 45 9.22 15.47 15.52
N GLN A 46 9.41 15.79 16.79
CA GLN A 46 8.48 15.46 17.88
C GLN A 46 7.13 16.20 17.76
N GLU A 47 7.06 17.34 17.08
CA GLU A 47 5.80 18.09 16.91
C GLU A 47 4.86 17.41 15.92
N ARG A 48 5.41 16.69 14.93
CA ARG A 48 4.65 15.98 13.90
C ARG A 48 4.40 14.52 14.23
N GLU A 49 4.95 14.01 15.34
CA GLU A 49 4.78 12.62 15.74
C GLU A 49 3.30 12.30 16.02
N VAL A 50 2.83 11.20 15.46
CA VAL A 50 1.46 10.71 15.65
C VAL A 50 1.50 9.51 16.60
N PRO A 51 0.87 9.59 17.79
CA PRO A 51 0.81 8.46 18.72
C PRO A 51 0.27 7.20 18.05
N GLY A 52 0.95 6.07 18.25
CA GLY A 52 0.59 4.78 17.64
C GLY A 52 1.06 4.60 16.19
N ALA A 53 1.73 5.58 15.58
CA ALA A 53 2.21 5.46 14.20
C ALA A 53 3.34 4.43 14.06
N VAL A 54 4.21 4.32 15.06
CA VAL A 54 5.33 3.36 15.08
C VAL A 54 4.81 1.91 15.08
N GLU A 55 3.85 1.60 15.95
CA GLU A 55 3.23 0.28 16.04
C GLU A 55 2.50 -0.08 14.73
N LYS A 56 1.87 0.90 14.10
CA LYS A 56 1.24 0.72 12.79
C LYS A 56 2.27 0.44 11.71
N ILE A 57 3.41 1.13 11.67
CA ILE A 57 4.50 0.82 10.73
C ILE A 57 4.93 -0.64 10.91
N TYR A 58 5.10 -1.13 12.14
CA TYR A 58 5.44 -2.53 12.39
C TYR A 58 4.37 -3.49 11.87
N ALA A 59 3.09 -3.21 12.16
CA ALA A 59 1.98 -4.01 11.69
C ALA A 59 1.87 -4.02 10.16
N SER A 60 2.04 -2.88 9.50
CA SER A 60 2.03 -2.75 8.04
C SER A 60 3.12 -3.58 7.39
N LEU A 61 4.36 -3.50 7.89
CA LEU A 61 5.50 -4.27 7.36
C LEU A 61 5.29 -5.77 7.57
N ALA A 62 4.83 -6.19 8.75
CA ALA A 62 4.52 -7.58 9.04
C ALA A 62 3.39 -8.12 8.14
N ALA A 63 2.30 -7.34 7.98
CA ALA A 63 1.19 -7.69 7.10
C ALA A 63 1.61 -7.75 5.63
N ALA A 64 2.57 -6.92 5.20
CA ALA A 64 3.17 -6.95 3.87
C ALA A 64 4.18 -8.09 3.67
N GLY A 65 4.58 -8.79 4.73
CA GLY A 65 5.62 -9.84 4.69
C GLY A 65 7.04 -9.29 4.59
N LEU A 66 7.26 -8.03 4.94
CA LEU A 66 8.56 -7.34 4.85
C LEU A 66 9.30 -7.41 6.19
N ASN A 67 9.81 -8.61 6.52
CA ASN A 67 10.59 -8.81 7.73
C ASN A 67 11.97 -8.13 7.60
N TYR A 68 12.31 -7.30 8.57
CA TYR A 68 13.63 -6.67 8.71
C TYR A 68 14.51 -7.50 9.65
N ASP A 69 15.80 -7.54 9.33
CA ASP A 69 16.80 -8.34 10.06
C ASP A 69 17.33 -7.56 11.28
N GLU A 70 17.24 -6.23 11.25
CA GLU A 70 17.59 -5.33 12.34
C GLU A 70 16.53 -4.24 12.50
N GLY A 71 16.26 -3.80 13.73
CA GLY A 71 15.27 -2.77 14.00
C GLY A 71 14.89 -2.63 15.48
N PRO A 72 13.98 -1.72 15.82
CA PRO A 72 13.73 -1.34 17.22
C PRO A 72 13.26 -2.48 18.13
N ASN A 73 12.45 -3.39 17.59
CA ASN A 73 11.82 -4.50 18.29
C ASN A 73 12.54 -5.86 18.08
N VAL A 74 13.44 -5.96 17.10
CA VAL A 74 14.22 -7.19 16.84
C VAL A 74 15.68 -7.07 17.29
N GLY A 75 16.16 -5.84 17.56
CA GLY A 75 17.54 -5.57 17.94
C GLY A 75 18.49 -5.54 16.75
N GLY A 76 19.78 -5.74 17.03
CA GLY A 76 20.87 -5.68 16.05
C GLY A 76 22.07 -4.91 16.58
N ASP A 77 23.21 -5.03 15.90
CA ASP A 77 24.51 -4.55 16.39
C ASP A 77 24.66 -3.02 16.39
N TYR A 78 23.74 -2.31 15.73
CA TYR A 78 23.82 -0.86 15.52
C TYR A 78 22.73 -0.07 16.26
N GLY A 79 22.02 -0.73 17.17
CA GLY A 79 20.99 -0.11 17.99
C GLY A 79 21.51 1.06 18.86
N PRO A 80 20.61 1.89 19.41
CA PRO A 80 19.16 1.88 19.22
C PRO A 80 18.75 2.24 17.78
N TYR A 81 17.62 1.74 17.31
CA TYR A 81 17.10 1.96 15.94
C TYR A 81 16.00 3.04 15.88
N ILE A 82 15.91 3.88 16.91
CA ILE A 82 14.99 5.02 17.02
C ILE A 82 15.84 6.27 17.24
N GLN A 83 15.71 7.29 16.40
CA GLN A 83 16.62 8.44 16.39
C GLN A 83 16.54 9.29 17.67
N SER A 84 15.37 9.45 18.27
CA SER A 84 15.23 10.13 19.57
C SER A 84 16.07 9.48 20.67
N GLN A 85 16.23 8.15 20.64
CA GLN A 85 17.05 7.38 21.58
C GLN A 85 18.56 7.47 21.28
N ARG A 86 18.93 8.10 20.16
CA ARG A 86 20.31 8.31 19.71
C ARG A 86 20.76 9.76 19.85
N LYS A 87 19.95 10.63 20.49
CA LYS A 87 20.18 12.08 20.58
C LYS A 87 21.63 12.47 20.89
N ASP A 88 22.23 11.81 21.87
CA ASP A 88 23.57 12.14 22.37
C ASP A 88 24.69 11.80 21.37
N LEU A 89 24.41 10.99 20.34
CA LEU A 89 25.39 10.64 19.31
C LEU A 89 25.60 11.76 18.29
N TYR A 90 24.59 12.59 18.03
CA TYR A 90 24.63 13.53 16.90
C TYR A 90 25.44 14.80 17.21
N LEU A 91 25.29 15.37 18.40
CA LEU A 91 25.96 16.61 18.76
C LEU A 91 27.50 16.53 18.66
N PRO A 92 28.17 15.44 19.11
CA PRO A 92 29.61 15.28 18.91
C PRO A 92 30.06 15.38 17.44
N TYR A 93 29.35 14.76 16.49
CA TYR A 93 29.68 14.88 15.06
C TYR A 93 29.47 16.30 14.53
N ALA A 94 28.43 16.99 15.00
CA ALA A 94 28.22 18.40 14.63
C ALA A 94 29.34 19.29 15.16
N GLN A 95 29.82 19.02 16.39
CA GLN A 95 30.95 19.74 16.99
C GLN A 95 32.27 19.46 16.25
N GLN A 96 32.51 18.21 15.85
CA GLN A 96 33.66 17.85 14.99
C GLN A 96 33.64 18.66 13.67
N LEU A 97 32.47 18.85 13.06
CA LEU A 97 32.32 19.69 11.88
C LEU A 97 32.60 21.17 12.17
N VAL A 98 32.25 21.67 13.37
CA VAL A 98 32.58 23.03 13.78
C VAL A 98 34.09 23.20 13.95
N GLU A 99 34.74 22.24 14.61
CA GLU A 99 36.19 22.24 14.82
C GLU A 99 36.99 22.19 13.51
N SER A 100 36.48 21.46 12.51
CA SER A 100 37.09 21.38 11.18
C SER A 100 36.69 22.53 10.24
N GLY A 101 35.86 23.48 10.68
CA GLY A 101 35.43 24.65 9.90
C GLY A 101 34.30 24.38 8.88
N HIS A 102 33.75 23.18 8.87
CA HIS A 102 32.63 22.76 8.01
C HIS A 102 31.25 23.04 8.61
N ALA A 103 31.18 23.48 9.86
CA ALA A 103 29.95 23.94 10.51
C ALA A 103 30.22 25.13 11.43
N TYR A 104 29.16 25.80 11.89
CA TYR A 104 29.25 26.91 12.83
C TYR A 104 27.99 27.05 13.68
N TYR A 105 28.15 27.63 14.87
CA TYR A 105 27.05 28.02 15.74
C TYR A 105 26.33 29.25 15.17
N CYS A 106 25.00 29.18 15.10
CA CYS A 106 24.13 30.27 14.67
C CYS A 106 23.20 30.65 15.81
N PHE A 107 23.22 31.93 16.16
CA PHE A 107 22.42 32.53 17.24
C PHE A 107 21.28 33.41 16.72
N CYS A 108 21.02 33.37 15.40
CA CYS A 108 19.88 34.10 14.82
C CYS A 108 18.58 33.54 15.37
N THR A 109 17.73 34.43 15.87
CA THR A 109 16.38 34.11 16.36
C THR A 109 15.44 33.78 15.20
N ARG A 110 14.32 33.14 15.51
CA ARG A 110 13.30 32.81 14.49
C ARG A 110 12.70 34.09 13.91
N GLU A 111 12.46 35.07 14.76
CA GLU A 111 11.91 36.38 14.44
C GLU A 111 12.80 37.14 13.45
N GLU A 112 14.11 37.19 13.70
CA GLU A 112 15.08 37.80 12.78
C GLU A 112 15.11 37.11 11.41
N LEU A 113 15.02 35.78 11.39
CA LEU A 113 15.00 35.01 10.14
C LEU A 113 13.70 35.23 9.37
N ASP A 114 12.56 35.32 10.06
CA ASP A 114 11.26 35.57 9.44
C ASP A 114 11.18 36.99 8.86
N GLU A 115 11.72 38.00 9.55
CA GLU A 115 11.82 39.36 9.02
C GLU A 115 12.69 39.41 7.74
N ARG A 116 13.84 38.72 7.74
CA ARG A 116 14.72 38.65 6.56
C ARG A 116 14.04 37.91 5.40
N ARG A 117 13.30 36.84 5.67
CA ARG A 117 12.50 36.12 4.65
C ARG A 117 11.45 37.01 4.03
N GLN A 118 10.73 37.77 4.86
CA GLN A 118 9.71 38.70 4.39
C GLN A 118 10.32 39.77 3.47
N LYS A 119 11.45 40.37 3.88
CA LYS A 119 12.17 41.35 3.05
C LYS A 119 12.66 40.78 1.72
N ALA A 120 13.09 39.51 1.68
CA ALA A 120 13.46 38.84 0.43
C ALA A 120 12.22 38.61 -0.46
N ALA A 121 11.11 38.14 0.12
CA ALA A 121 9.86 37.93 -0.60
C ALA A 121 9.29 39.24 -1.17
N GLU A 122 9.37 40.35 -0.44
CA GLU A 122 8.99 41.70 -0.91
C GLU A 122 9.83 42.15 -2.12
N ARG A 123 11.05 41.64 -2.29
CA ARG A 123 11.89 41.85 -3.47
C ARG A 123 11.70 40.80 -4.58
N GLY A 124 10.84 39.82 -4.38
CA GLY A 124 10.65 38.69 -5.30
C GLY A 124 11.82 37.70 -5.32
N GLU A 125 12.65 37.70 -4.27
CA GLU A 125 13.82 36.84 -4.14
C GLU A 125 13.53 35.62 -3.26
N THR A 126 14.15 34.48 -3.58
CA THR A 126 14.16 33.33 -2.67
C THR A 126 15.12 33.59 -1.52
N PHE A 127 14.64 33.50 -0.28
CA PHE A 127 15.50 33.66 0.89
C PHE A 127 16.53 32.53 0.99
N LYS A 128 17.80 32.91 0.96
CA LYS A 128 18.97 32.09 1.27
C LYS A 128 19.60 32.60 2.56
N TYR A 129 19.98 31.70 3.47
CA TYR A 129 20.66 32.11 4.70
C TYR A 129 22.01 32.74 4.35
N ASP A 130 22.24 33.93 4.89
CA ASP A 130 23.33 34.85 4.55
C ASP A 130 24.65 34.53 5.26
N LYS A 131 24.76 33.34 5.86
CA LYS A 131 25.90 32.93 6.69
C LYS A 131 26.24 33.91 7.82
N HIS A 132 25.25 34.67 8.31
CA HIS A 132 25.47 35.78 9.24
C HIS A 132 26.35 35.42 10.45
N CYS A 133 26.11 34.27 11.08
CA CYS A 133 26.88 33.84 12.25
C CYS A 133 28.21 33.14 11.94
N LEU A 134 28.53 32.84 10.67
CA LEU A 134 29.80 32.23 10.28
C LEU A 134 30.98 33.14 10.61
N HIS A 135 30.78 34.46 10.51
CA HIS A 135 31.81 35.47 10.69
C HIS A 135 32.05 35.89 12.16
N LEU A 136 31.29 35.34 13.11
CA LEU A 136 31.53 35.60 14.54
C LEU A 136 32.92 35.09 14.93
N SER A 137 33.66 35.87 15.71
CA SER A 137 34.95 35.43 16.23
C SER A 137 34.78 34.25 17.18
N ARG A 138 35.87 33.52 17.44
CA ARG A 138 35.84 32.41 18.40
C ARG A 138 35.41 32.89 19.79
N GLU A 139 35.93 34.03 20.23
CA GLU A 139 35.64 34.65 21.52
C GLU A 139 34.16 35.07 21.62
N GLU A 140 33.60 35.68 20.57
CA GLU A 140 32.18 36.05 20.53
C GLU A 140 31.26 34.84 20.63
N ARG A 141 31.61 33.75 19.91
CA ARG A 141 30.85 32.49 19.97
C ARG A 141 30.92 31.86 21.35
N GLU A 142 32.11 31.75 21.93
CA GLU A 142 32.33 31.19 23.27
C GLU A 142 31.60 32.02 24.35
N ALA A 143 31.62 33.35 24.26
CA ALA A 143 30.89 34.22 25.16
C ALA A 143 29.37 34.02 25.07
N LYS A 144 28.80 33.89 23.86
CA LYS A 144 27.37 33.62 23.65
C LYS A 144 26.97 32.23 24.17
N LEU A 145 27.80 31.21 23.95
CA LEU A 145 27.59 29.86 24.49
C LEU A 145 27.62 29.85 26.02
N ALA A 146 28.62 30.52 26.63
CA ALA A 146 28.74 30.64 28.08
C ALA A 146 27.57 31.41 28.72
N ALA A 147 27.01 32.38 27.98
CA ALA A 147 25.82 33.12 28.39
C ALA A 147 24.51 32.34 28.21
N GLY A 148 24.54 31.11 27.68
CA GLY A 148 23.35 30.29 27.47
C GLY A 148 22.42 30.79 26.38
N VAL A 149 22.92 31.56 25.40
CA VAL A 149 22.11 32.05 24.27
C VAL A 149 21.68 30.84 23.42
N PRO A 150 20.37 30.67 23.14
CA PRO A 150 19.90 29.60 22.27
C PRO A 150 20.59 29.62 20.90
N TYR A 151 20.93 28.45 20.38
CA TYR A 151 21.66 28.33 19.14
C TYR A 151 21.19 27.14 18.31
N VAL A 152 21.54 27.16 17.02
CA VAL A 152 21.54 25.99 16.16
C VAL A 152 22.96 25.78 15.61
N ILE A 153 23.28 24.57 15.17
CA ILE A 153 24.52 24.33 14.41
C ILE A 153 24.15 24.23 12.94
N ARG A 154 24.80 25.02 12.08
CA ARG A 154 24.60 25.00 10.62
C ARG A 154 25.81 24.41 9.92
N PHE A 155 25.58 23.65 8.86
CA PHE A 155 26.64 23.25 7.95
C PHE A 155 27.05 24.44 7.09
N ASN A 156 28.35 24.66 6.97
CA ASN A 156 28.96 25.70 6.14
C ASN A 156 29.06 25.18 4.70
N MET A 157 28.02 25.38 3.88
CA MET A 157 28.06 24.96 2.48
C MET A 157 29.14 25.75 1.72
N PRO A 158 29.94 25.10 0.86
CA PRO A 158 30.84 25.82 -0.04
C PRO A 158 30.06 26.82 -0.90
N THR A 159 30.68 27.94 -1.24
CA THR A 159 30.06 28.97 -2.11
C THR A 159 30.46 28.83 -3.57
N GLU A 160 31.49 28.04 -3.86
CA GLU A 160 32.06 27.82 -5.19
C GLU A 160 32.26 26.32 -5.44
N GLY A 161 32.38 25.94 -6.71
CA GLY A 161 32.55 24.55 -7.13
C GLY A 161 31.23 23.82 -7.34
N THR A 162 31.33 22.50 -7.44
CA THR A 162 30.22 21.61 -7.79
C THR A 162 30.09 20.52 -6.74
N ALA A 163 28.87 20.26 -6.29
CA ALA A 163 28.53 19.12 -5.45
C ALA A 163 27.64 18.15 -6.25
N GLY A 164 27.86 16.86 -6.10
CA GLY A 164 27.12 15.88 -6.88
C GLY A 164 27.18 14.47 -6.33
N PHE A 165 26.44 13.59 -6.98
CA PHE A 165 26.34 12.18 -6.60
C PHE A 165 25.92 11.34 -7.81
N ASP A 166 26.18 10.04 -7.72
CA ASP A 166 25.73 9.05 -8.70
C ASP A 166 24.50 8.33 -8.14
N ASP A 167 23.40 8.37 -8.91
CA ASP A 167 22.17 7.64 -8.62
C ASP A 167 22.03 6.44 -9.57
N LEU A 168 21.67 5.28 -9.04
CA LEU A 168 21.54 4.04 -9.81
C LEU A 168 20.46 4.12 -10.90
N LEU A 169 19.46 4.99 -10.74
CA LEU A 169 18.41 5.21 -11.73
C LEU A 169 18.68 6.48 -12.55
N TYR A 170 18.98 7.60 -11.89
CA TYR A 170 19.09 8.91 -12.54
C TYR A 170 20.46 9.20 -13.17
N GLY A 171 21.51 8.46 -12.82
CA GLY A 171 22.88 8.71 -13.24
C GLY A 171 23.57 9.78 -12.40
N ARG A 172 24.62 10.40 -12.94
CA ARG A 172 25.33 11.51 -12.29
C ARG A 172 24.43 12.75 -12.22
N LEU A 173 24.28 13.33 -11.04
CA LEU A 173 23.67 14.64 -10.83
C LEU A 173 24.66 15.59 -10.15
N ASP A 174 24.80 16.78 -10.70
CA ASP A 174 25.68 17.83 -10.23
C ASP A 174 24.90 19.13 -10.05
N VAL A 175 25.21 19.86 -8.97
CA VAL A 175 24.65 21.18 -8.67
C VAL A 175 25.78 22.14 -8.29
N ASP A 176 25.61 23.40 -8.65
CA ASP A 176 26.54 24.45 -8.25
C ASP A 176 26.40 24.73 -6.75
N CYS A 177 27.52 24.71 -6.02
CA CYS A 177 27.57 24.96 -4.59
C CYS A 177 26.95 26.32 -4.20
N SER A 178 27.02 27.32 -5.07
CA SER A 178 26.39 28.63 -4.88
C SER A 178 24.86 28.57 -4.76
N THR A 179 24.22 27.49 -5.19
CA THR A 179 22.77 27.27 -5.04
C THR A 179 22.39 26.58 -3.74
N LEU A 180 23.37 26.08 -2.97
CA LEU A 180 23.14 25.33 -1.74
C LEU A 180 23.08 26.24 -0.52
N ASP A 181 22.03 26.09 0.28
CA ASP A 181 21.85 26.78 1.56
C ASP A 181 22.46 26.03 2.73
N ASP A 182 22.98 26.78 3.70
CA ASP A 182 23.48 26.30 4.99
C ASP A 182 22.35 25.69 5.84
N ILE A 183 22.24 24.36 5.76
CA ILE A 183 21.24 23.59 6.48
C ILE A 183 21.57 23.51 7.97
N ILE A 184 20.52 23.45 8.80
CA ILE A 184 20.67 23.19 10.23
C ILE A 184 21.00 21.71 10.42
N LEU A 185 22.02 21.43 11.23
CA LEU A 185 22.43 20.09 11.67
C LEU A 185 21.81 19.75 13.02
N ILE A 186 21.93 20.66 14.00
CA ILE A 186 21.37 20.55 15.35
C ILE A 186 20.42 21.71 15.60
N LYS A 187 19.19 21.41 16.03
CA LYS A 187 18.15 22.37 16.41
C LYS A 187 18.42 22.95 17.81
N ALA A 188 17.67 24.00 18.18
CA ALA A 188 17.81 24.66 19.48
C ALA A 188 17.39 23.79 20.68
N ASP A 189 16.56 22.76 20.45
CA ASP A 189 16.20 21.74 21.45
C ASP A 189 17.30 20.66 21.65
N GLY A 190 18.41 20.78 20.92
CA GLY A 190 19.54 19.85 20.92
C GLY A 190 19.31 18.57 20.12
N LEU A 191 18.14 18.39 19.47
CA LEU A 191 17.90 17.28 18.56
C LEU A 191 18.52 17.57 17.18
N PRO A 192 18.99 16.55 16.45
CA PRO A 192 19.41 16.75 15.07
C PRO A 192 18.22 17.09 14.17
N THR A 193 18.51 17.63 12.99
CA THR A 193 17.56 17.61 11.88
C THR A 193 17.54 16.25 11.21
N TYR A 194 16.44 15.93 10.53
CA TYR A 194 16.31 14.73 9.68
C TYR A 194 17.54 14.51 8.79
N ASN A 195 18.01 15.58 8.12
CA ASN A 195 19.10 15.54 7.16
C ASN A 195 20.41 15.05 7.80
N PHE A 196 20.73 15.58 8.98
CA PHE A 196 21.98 15.25 9.66
C PHE A 196 21.91 13.89 10.33
N ALA A 197 20.79 13.57 10.98
CA ALA A 197 20.57 12.26 11.58
C ALA A 197 20.65 11.13 10.54
N ASN A 198 20.08 11.33 9.34
CA ASN A 198 20.20 10.36 8.23
C ASN A 198 21.65 10.07 7.88
N VAL A 199 22.47 11.09 7.64
CA VAL A 199 23.88 10.92 7.24
C VAL A 199 24.67 10.17 8.30
N VAL A 200 24.54 10.60 9.56
CA VAL A 200 25.22 9.97 10.69
C VAL A 200 24.78 8.52 10.85
N ASP A 201 23.47 8.24 10.86
CA ASP A 201 22.98 6.89 11.08
C ASP A 201 23.20 5.96 9.87
N ASP A 202 23.12 6.45 8.64
CA ASP A 202 23.44 5.64 7.46
C ASP A 202 24.93 5.24 7.46
N HIS A 203 25.84 6.13 7.89
CA HIS A 203 27.24 5.77 8.09
C HIS A 203 27.42 4.76 9.22
N LEU A 204 26.88 5.06 10.41
CA LEU A 204 27.08 4.24 11.61
C LEU A 204 26.42 2.86 11.49
N MET A 205 25.30 2.73 10.77
CA MET A 205 24.64 1.47 10.50
C MET A 205 25.21 0.74 9.27
N ALA A 206 26.30 1.25 8.69
CA ALA A 206 27.00 0.69 7.55
C ALA A 206 26.10 0.48 6.31
N ILE A 207 25.17 1.40 6.06
CA ILE A 207 24.24 1.33 4.93
C ILE A 207 25.03 1.49 3.62
N THR A 208 24.84 0.56 2.68
CA THR A 208 25.55 0.57 1.38
C THR A 208 24.69 1.11 0.24
N LEU A 209 23.36 1.00 0.35
CA LEU A 209 22.41 1.53 -0.62
C LEU A 209 21.25 2.22 0.09
N VAL A 210 21.06 3.51 -0.23
CA VAL A 210 19.93 4.32 0.23
C VAL A 210 18.87 4.36 -0.85
N THR A 211 17.74 3.69 -0.60
CA THR A 211 16.55 3.73 -1.46
C THR A 211 15.49 4.63 -0.83
N ARG A 212 15.01 5.65 -1.55
CA ARG A 212 14.03 6.64 -1.06
C ARG A 212 13.33 7.39 -2.20
N GLY A 213 12.34 8.21 -1.91
CA GLY A 213 11.61 8.99 -2.92
C GLY A 213 12.44 10.12 -3.55
N THR A 214 12.09 10.51 -4.78
CA THR A 214 12.77 11.58 -5.55
C THR A 214 12.72 12.97 -4.92
N GLU A 215 11.87 13.20 -3.92
CA GLU A 215 11.87 14.43 -3.13
C GLU A 215 13.22 14.71 -2.43
N TYR A 216 14.06 13.69 -2.24
CA TYR A 216 15.39 13.83 -1.66
C TYR A 216 16.52 14.03 -2.69
N LEU A 217 16.24 13.96 -4.00
CA LEU A 217 17.26 14.15 -5.04
C LEU A 217 18.01 15.48 -4.86
N SER A 218 17.29 16.57 -4.60
CA SER A 218 17.86 17.92 -4.41
C SER A 218 18.64 18.08 -3.10
N SER A 219 18.43 17.18 -2.13
CA SER A 219 19.12 17.22 -0.84
C SER A 219 20.38 16.33 -0.83
N THR A 220 20.46 15.33 -1.71
CA THR A 220 21.59 14.39 -1.76
C THR A 220 22.97 15.04 -1.94
N PRO A 221 23.16 16.08 -2.79
CA PRO A 221 24.44 16.77 -2.88
C PRO A 221 24.89 17.36 -1.54
N LYS A 222 23.95 17.88 -0.74
CA LYS A 222 24.21 18.41 0.60
C LYS A 222 24.66 17.31 1.57
N TYR A 223 24.12 16.11 1.44
CA TYR A 223 24.51 14.96 2.26
C TYR A 223 25.93 14.50 1.93
N ASN A 224 26.27 14.40 0.65
CA ASN A 224 27.62 14.02 0.23
C ASN A 224 28.69 15.00 0.75
N LEU A 225 28.41 16.32 0.74
CA LEU A 225 29.30 17.30 1.36
C LEU A 225 29.50 17.07 2.87
N ILE A 226 28.48 16.59 3.59
CA ILE A 226 28.61 16.22 5.00
C ILE A 226 29.46 14.95 5.16
N TYR A 227 29.24 13.92 4.32
CA TYR A 227 30.08 12.72 4.29
C TYR A 227 31.55 13.10 4.05
N GLU A 228 31.83 13.90 3.02
CA GLU A 228 33.18 14.39 2.69
C GLU A 228 33.82 15.15 3.85
N ALA A 229 33.08 16.08 4.48
CA ALA A 229 33.55 16.87 5.61
C ALA A 229 33.87 16.03 6.87
N LEU A 230 33.19 14.89 7.04
CA LEU A 230 33.45 13.92 8.11
C LEU A 230 34.53 12.89 7.73
N GLY A 231 35.04 12.93 6.49
CA GLY A 231 36.00 11.94 5.97
C GLY A 231 35.38 10.56 5.73
N TRP A 232 34.08 10.52 5.44
CA TRP A 232 33.30 9.30 5.22
C TRP A 232 32.99 9.07 3.74
N GLU A 233 32.85 7.81 3.36
CA GLU A 233 32.36 7.44 2.02
C GLU A 233 30.82 7.45 2.00
N PRO A 234 30.18 8.15 1.05
CA PRO A 234 28.73 8.14 0.92
C PRO A 234 28.22 6.79 0.40
N PRO A 235 26.99 6.37 0.77
CA PRO A 235 26.37 5.18 0.21
C PRO A 235 26.00 5.38 -1.27
N LYS A 236 25.68 4.29 -1.95
CA LYS A 236 25.00 4.39 -3.25
C LYS A 236 23.58 4.89 -3.05
N TYR A 237 23.03 5.57 -4.05
CA TYR A 237 21.67 6.11 -4.01
C TYR A 237 20.78 5.48 -5.07
N LEU A 238 19.52 5.26 -4.70
CA LEU A 238 18.45 4.91 -5.62
C LEU A 238 17.20 5.73 -5.26
N HIS A 239 16.95 6.78 -6.03
CA HIS A 239 15.75 7.60 -5.86
C HIS A 239 14.59 7.04 -6.70
N LEU A 240 13.43 6.83 -6.06
CA LEU A 240 12.25 6.23 -6.67
C LEU A 240 11.25 7.30 -7.11
N PRO A 241 10.79 7.30 -8.38
CA PRO A 241 9.84 8.30 -8.87
C PRO A 241 8.53 8.24 -8.10
N THR A 242 7.86 9.38 -7.90
CA THR A 242 6.62 9.41 -7.11
C THR A 242 5.52 8.51 -7.70
N VAL A 243 4.75 7.85 -6.82
CA VAL A 243 3.50 7.18 -7.21
C VAL A 243 2.38 8.21 -7.34
N MET A 244 1.75 8.24 -8.50
CA MET A 244 0.73 9.21 -8.86
C MET A 244 -0.66 8.59 -8.74
N ALA A 245 -1.64 9.37 -8.30
CA ALA A 245 -3.05 8.97 -8.34
C ALA A 245 -3.69 9.28 -9.71
N ASP A 246 -3.20 10.33 -10.37
CA ASP A 246 -3.60 10.78 -11.70
C ASP A 246 -2.44 11.54 -12.37
N ALA A 247 -2.67 12.10 -13.57
CA ALA A 247 -1.64 12.82 -14.32
C ALA A 247 -1.04 14.05 -13.59
N THR A 248 -1.69 14.56 -12.56
CA THR A 248 -1.34 15.83 -11.90
C THR A 248 -1.04 15.68 -10.41
N ARG A 249 -1.58 14.65 -9.75
CA ARG A 249 -1.61 14.54 -8.30
C ARG A 249 -0.88 13.30 -7.79
N LYS A 250 -0.08 13.51 -6.75
CA LYS A 250 0.55 12.44 -5.98
C LYS A 250 -0.51 11.62 -5.22
N LEU A 251 -0.29 10.32 -5.12
CA LEU A 251 -1.10 9.46 -4.26
C LEU A 251 -0.94 9.89 -2.79
N SER A 252 -2.05 10.16 -2.11
CA SER A 252 -2.07 10.69 -0.75
C SER A 252 -3.40 10.42 -0.04
N LYS A 253 -3.30 9.89 1.19
CA LYS A 253 -4.43 9.63 2.07
C LYS A 253 -5.27 10.88 2.38
N ARG A 254 -4.68 12.09 2.28
CA ARG A 254 -5.40 13.36 2.49
C ARG A 254 -6.53 13.57 1.49
N TYR A 255 -6.48 12.92 0.33
CA TYR A 255 -7.52 12.99 -0.71
C TYR A 255 -8.42 11.74 -0.72
N GLY A 256 -8.32 10.87 0.30
CA GLY A 256 -9.11 9.64 0.37
C GLY A 256 -8.54 8.46 -0.42
N ASP A 257 -7.31 8.56 -0.93
CA ASP A 257 -6.65 7.43 -1.59
C ASP A 257 -6.39 6.30 -0.57
N PRO A 258 -6.59 5.02 -0.94
CA PRO A 258 -6.47 3.90 -0.01
C PRO A 258 -5.02 3.70 0.46
N SER A 259 -4.87 3.36 1.74
CA SER A 259 -3.63 2.80 2.30
C SER A 259 -3.58 1.28 2.12
N PHE A 260 -2.45 0.65 2.48
CA PHE A 260 -2.30 -0.80 2.36
C PHE A 260 -3.32 -1.54 3.23
N GLU A 261 -3.54 -1.05 4.46
CA GLU A 261 -4.53 -1.58 5.40
C GLU A 261 -5.94 -1.44 4.85
N ASP A 262 -6.27 -0.28 4.26
CA ASP A 262 -7.59 -0.07 3.65
C ASP A 262 -7.86 -1.09 2.54
N LEU A 263 -6.84 -1.44 1.73
CA LEU A 263 -6.98 -2.47 0.69
C LEU A 263 -7.19 -3.87 1.30
N LEU A 264 -6.48 -4.21 2.36
CA LEU A 264 -6.70 -5.48 3.07
C LEU A 264 -8.11 -5.55 3.68
N ASP A 265 -8.58 -4.45 4.29
CA ASP A 265 -9.93 -4.35 4.88
C ASP A 265 -11.03 -4.40 3.80
N MET A 266 -10.74 -3.90 2.60
CA MET A 266 -11.58 -4.08 1.42
C MET A 266 -11.56 -5.52 0.89
N GLY A 267 -10.72 -6.42 1.40
CA GLY A 267 -10.67 -7.81 0.98
C GLY A 267 -9.80 -8.08 -0.24
N TYR A 268 -8.81 -7.23 -0.51
CA TYR A 268 -7.72 -7.55 -1.41
C TYR A 268 -6.72 -8.50 -0.74
N LEU A 269 -6.15 -9.41 -1.51
CA LEU A 269 -5.12 -10.33 -1.07
C LEU A 269 -3.79 -9.60 -0.97
N ARG A 270 -3.06 -9.83 0.13
CA ARG A 270 -1.71 -9.31 0.35
C ARG A 270 -0.84 -9.48 -0.89
N ASP A 271 -0.75 -10.70 -1.43
CA ASP A 271 0.16 -11.03 -2.53
C ASP A 271 -0.18 -10.30 -3.82
N ALA A 272 -1.48 -10.07 -4.08
CA ALA A 272 -1.91 -9.27 -5.23
C ALA A 272 -1.49 -7.80 -5.08
N ILE A 273 -1.65 -7.23 -3.88
CA ILE A 273 -1.23 -5.86 -3.59
C ILE A 273 0.29 -5.72 -3.71
N ILE A 274 1.06 -6.64 -3.12
CA ILE A 274 2.52 -6.62 -3.15
C ILE A 274 3.03 -6.72 -4.59
N ASN A 275 2.53 -7.69 -5.37
CA ASN A 275 2.96 -7.83 -6.75
C ASN A 275 2.56 -6.62 -7.61
N PHE A 276 1.36 -6.08 -7.42
CA PHE A 276 0.95 -4.85 -8.10
C PHE A 276 1.89 -3.68 -7.78
N ILE A 277 2.19 -3.45 -6.49
CA ILE A 277 3.11 -2.40 -6.04
C ILE A 277 4.53 -2.65 -6.59
N ALA A 278 4.96 -3.91 -6.67
CA ALA A 278 6.26 -4.28 -7.22
C ALA A 278 6.45 -3.78 -8.67
N LEU A 279 5.36 -3.70 -9.45
CA LEU A 279 5.38 -3.26 -10.85
C LEU A 279 5.19 -1.75 -11.02
N LEU A 280 5.03 -0.97 -9.93
CA LEU A 280 4.88 0.48 -9.96
C LEU A 280 6.23 1.19 -10.12
N GLY A 281 6.79 1.09 -11.32
CA GLY A 281 8.06 1.73 -11.69
C GLY A 281 9.19 0.73 -11.93
N TRP A 282 8.87 -0.57 -11.93
CA TRP A 282 9.78 -1.66 -12.25
C TRP A 282 9.12 -2.62 -13.25
N SER A 283 9.91 -3.21 -14.15
CA SER A 283 9.45 -4.19 -15.13
C SER A 283 10.39 -5.41 -15.15
N PRO A 284 9.86 -6.64 -15.15
CA PRO A 284 10.63 -7.89 -15.21
C PRO A 284 11.24 -8.17 -16.59
N ARG A 285 11.12 -7.24 -17.56
CA ARG A 285 11.64 -7.36 -18.94
C ARG A 285 11.08 -8.54 -19.73
N ASN A 286 9.90 -9.00 -19.35
CA ASN A 286 9.10 -10.00 -20.04
C ASN A 286 7.61 -9.63 -19.92
N GLU A 287 6.71 -10.45 -20.47
CA GLU A 287 5.26 -10.22 -20.47
C GLU A 287 4.55 -10.76 -19.22
N ARG A 288 5.25 -11.44 -18.32
CA ARG A 288 4.66 -11.99 -17.10
C ARG A 288 4.44 -10.86 -16.10
N GLU A 289 3.23 -10.80 -15.54
CA GLU A 289 2.87 -9.79 -14.54
C GLU A 289 2.66 -10.38 -13.14
N LEU A 290 2.31 -11.67 -13.05
CA LEU A 290 1.93 -12.33 -11.79
C LEU A 290 3.13 -13.04 -11.14
N TYR A 291 3.53 -12.60 -9.94
CA TYR A 291 4.69 -13.09 -9.20
C TYR A 291 4.41 -13.32 -7.72
N THR A 292 4.91 -14.42 -7.17
CA THR A 292 5.00 -14.60 -5.72
C THR A 292 6.09 -13.71 -5.11
N MET A 293 6.05 -13.47 -3.80
CA MET A 293 7.12 -12.74 -3.11
C MET A 293 8.49 -13.39 -3.34
N ALA A 294 8.60 -14.73 -3.25
CA ALA A 294 9.84 -15.45 -3.47
C ALA A 294 10.39 -15.24 -4.90
N GLU A 295 9.53 -15.26 -5.91
CA GLU A 295 9.96 -14.96 -7.28
C GLU A 295 10.42 -13.51 -7.43
N LEU A 296 9.74 -12.55 -6.78
CA LEU A 296 10.18 -11.15 -6.77
C LEU A 296 11.56 -11.00 -6.09
N GLU A 297 11.80 -11.68 -4.97
CA GLU A 297 13.10 -11.69 -4.28
C GLU A 297 14.22 -12.21 -5.20
N GLU A 298 13.90 -13.14 -6.10
CA GLU A 298 14.84 -13.69 -7.07
C GLU A 298 15.08 -12.79 -8.28
N ILE A 299 14.08 -12.07 -8.78
CA ILE A 299 14.21 -11.37 -10.09
C ILE A 299 14.33 -9.86 -9.98
N PHE A 300 14.01 -9.26 -8.83
CA PHE A 300 14.00 -7.81 -8.69
C PHE A 300 15.42 -7.24 -8.79
N ASP A 301 15.59 -6.25 -9.67
CA ASP A 301 16.87 -5.63 -9.97
C ASP A 301 16.71 -4.13 -10.25
N VAL A 302 17.83 -3.40 -10.27
CA VAL A 302 17.82 -1.95 -10.54
C VAL A 302 17.60 -1.66 -12.02
N GLU A 303 17.98 -2.59 -12.89
CA GLU A 303 17.94 -2.48 -14.33
C GLU A 303 16.51 -2.51 -14.90
N GLY A 304 15.55 -3.10 -14.19
CA GLY A 304 14.13 -3.07 -14.51
C GLY A 304 13.42 -1.77 -14.11
N LEU A 305 14.08 -0.88 -13.36
CA LEU A 305 13.48 0.37 -12.91
C LEU A 305 13.35 1.41 -14.03
N ASN A 306 12.30 2.23 -13.96
CA ASN A 306 12.09 3.34 -14.89
C ASN A 306 11.95 4.68 -14.17
N LYS A 307 12.29 5.76 -14.89
CA LYS A 307 12.26 7.15 -14.38
C LYS A 307 10.85 7.77 -14.38
N SER A 308 9.92 7.17 -15.12
CA SER A 308 8.58 7.72 -15.30
C SER A 308 7.74 7.55 -14.03
N PRO A 309 6.96 8.57 -13.62
CA PRO A 309 5.99 8.41 -12.54
C PRO A 309 5.03 7.27 -12.86
N SER A 310 4.71 6.45 -11.87
CA SER A 310 3.79 5.33 -12.04
C SER A 310 2.41 5.71 -11.53
N LEU A 311 1.38 5.41 -12.33
CA LEU A 311 -0.01 5.62 -11.95
C LEU A 311 -0.50 4.45 -11.11
N PHE A 312 -1.17 4.76 -9.99
CA PHE A 312 -1.87 3.77 -9.19
C PHE A 312 -3.28 3.52 -9.76
N ASP A 313 -3.44 2.41 -10.47
CA ASP A 313 -4.70 2.02 -11.12
C ASP A 313 -5.45 0.94 -10.30
N MET A 314 -6.58 1.33 -9.71
CA MET A 314 -7.45 0.43 -8.94
C MET A 314 -8.09 -0.68 -9.77
N GLN A 315 -8.38 -0.44 -11.06
CA GLN A 315 -8.93 -1.47 -11.94
C GLN A 315 -7.88 -2.53 -12.23
N LYS A 316 -6.64 -2.11 -12.50
CA LYS A 316 -5.52 -3.04 -12.68
C LYS A 316 -5.25 -3.84 -11.40
N LEU A 317 -5.21 -3.20 -10.22
CA LEU A 317 -5.09 -3.93 -8.95
C LEU A 317 -6.24 -4.94 -8.75
N THR A 318 -7.47 -4.58 -9.10
CA THR A 318 -8.62 -5.49 -9.02
C THR A 318 -8.47 -6.69 -9.97
N TRP A 319 -7.93 -6.47 -11.17
CA TRP A 319 -7.60 -7.57 -12.09
C TRP A 319 -6.53 -8.49 -11.50
N PHE A 320 -5.43 -7.95 -10.95
CA PHE A 320 -4.44 -8.76 -10.22
C PHE A 320 -5.12 -9.59 -9.14
N ASN A 321 -5.91 -8.95 -8.29
CA ASN A 321 -6.57 -9.62 -7.18
C ASN A 321 -7.45 -10.79 -7.63
N ALA A 322 -8.22 -10.60 -8.71
CA ALA A 322 -9.02 -11.66 -9.31
C ALA A 322 -8.16 -12.84 -9.80
N GLU A 323 -7.05 -12.58 -10.49
CA GLU A 323 -6.13 -13.63 -10.94
C GLU A 323 -5.53 -14.42 -9.77
N TYR A 324 -5.16 -13.74 -8.68
CA TYR A 324 -4.70 -14.41 -7.46
C TYR A 324 -5.83 -15.22 -6.81
N MET A 325 -7.04 -14.67 -6.73
CA MET A 325 -8.20 -15.35 -6.13
C MET A 325 -8.52 -16.67 -6.84
N ARG A 326 -8.42 -16.70 -8.18
CA ARG A 326 -8.61 -17.91 -8.98
C ARG A 326 -7.51 -18.95 -8.79
N LYS A 327 -6.30 -18.52 -8.46
CA LYS A 327 -5.13 -19.40 -8.25
C LYS A 327 -5.00 -19.87 -6.80
N LEU A 328 -5.74 -19.28 -5.86
CA LEU A 328 -5.71 -19.71 -4.47
C LEU A 328 -6.09 -21.20 -4.35
N PRO A 329 -5.39 -21.97 -3.52
CA PRO A 329 -5.87 -23.27 -3.08
C PRO A 329 -7.29 -23.13 -2.50
N PHE A 330 -8.18 -24.03 -2.87
CA PHE A 330 -9.60 -23.91 -2.53
C PHE A 330 -9.85 -23.76 -1.02
N GLU A 331 -9.15 -24.51 -0.18
CA GLU A 331 -9.30 -24.41 1.28
C GLU A 331 -8.90 -23.03 1.82
N GLU A 332 -7.90 -22.40 1.22
CA GLU A 332 -7.48 -21.05 1.61
C GLU A 332 -8.49 -20.00 1.15
N TYR A 333 -9.04 -20.14 -0.06
CA TYR A 333 -10.14 -19.30 -0.52
C TYR A 333 -11.36 -19.44 0.39
N LEU A 334 -11.77 -20.68 0.73
CA LEU A 334 -12.89 -20.94 1.63
C LEU A 334 -12.66 -20.25 2.97
N ARG A 335 -11.49 -20.42 3.59
CA ARG A 335 -11.11 -19.78 4.86
C ARG A 335 -11.23 -18.25 4.78
N LEU A 336 -10.77 -17.64 3.69
CA LEU A 336 -10.81 -16.19 3.49
C LEU A 336 -12.22 -15.67 3.17
N ALA A 337 -13.04 -16.45 2.45
CA ALA A 337 -14.39 -16.08 2.02
C ALA A 337 -15.45 -16.26 3.11
N THR A 338 -15.30 -17.24 4.00
CA THR A 338 -16.26 -17.54 5.07
C THR A 338 -16.66 -16.31 5.90
N PRO A 339 -15.72 -15.50 6.43
CA PRO A 339 -16.10 -14.31 7.20
C PRO A 339 -16.90 -13.27 6.40
N TRP A 340 -16.79 -13.27 5.07
CA TRP A 340 -17.57 -12.37 4.21
C TRP A 340 -18.97 -12.91 3.95
N PHE A 341 -19.12 -14.22 3.75
CA PHE A 341 -20.44 -14.85 3.66
C PHE A 341 -21.24 -14.65 4.94
N GLU A 342 -20.62 -14.81 6.10
CA GLU A 342 -21.26 -14.68 7.41
C GLU A 342 -21.70 -13.25 7.76
N LYS A 343 -21.29 -12.23 6.98
CA LYS A 343 -21.83 -10.87 7.14
C LYS A 343 -23.30 -10.75 6.74
N VAL A 344 -23.78 -11.65 5.88
CA VAL A 344 -25.16 -11.63 5.36
C VAL A 344 -25.88 -12.96 5.54
N LEU A 345 -25.16 -14.06 5.75
CA LEU A 345 -25.71 -15.40 5.94
C LEU A 345 -25.59 -15.83 7.40
N GLU A 346 -26.61 -16.50 7.91
CA GLU A 346 -26.58 -17.10 9.26
C GLU A 346 -25.54 -18.24 9.33
N PRO A 347 -24.59 -18.22 10.29
CA PRO A 347 -23.60 -19.27 10.45
C PRO A 347 -24.24 -20.66 10.62
N GLY A 348 -23.72 -21.66 9.91
CA GLY A 348 -24.19 -23.05 9.96
C GLY A 348 -25.49 -23.34 9.21
N LYS A 349 -26.17 -22.34 8.64
CA LYS A 349 -27.42 -22.54 7.88
C LYS A 349 -27.21 -22.96 6.43
N PHE A 350 -26.12 -22.50 5.81
CA PHE A 350 -25.83 -22.70 4.40
C PHE A 350 -24.55 -23.52 4.21
N ASP A 351 -24.50 -24.30 3.12
CA ASP A 351 -23.27 -24.99 2.68
C ASP A 351 -22.29 -23.98 2.09
N LEU A 352 -21.47 -23.38 2.95
CA LEU A 352 -20.48 -22.37 2.56
C LEU A 352 -19.37 -22.94 1.67
N ARG A 353 -19.11 -24.26 1.74
CA ARG A 353 -18.15 -24.91 0.86
C ARG A 353 -18.68 -24.91 -0.57
N ARG A 354 -19.91 -25.36 -0.77
CA ARG A 354 -20.54 -25.33 -2.09
C ARG A 354 -20.68 -23.90 -2.61
N LEU A 355 -21.03 -22.95 -1.75
CA LEU A 355 -21.09 -21.54 -2.13
C LEU A 355 -19.73 -21.01 -2.61
N ALA A 356 -18.65 -21.35 -1.89
CA ALA A 356 -17.29 -20.98 -2.26
C ALA A 356 -16.88 -21.55 -3.63
N GLU A 357 -17.25 -22.80 -3.95
CA GLU A 357 -16.99 -23.41 -5.27
C GLU A 357 -17.64 -22.61 -6.40
N LEU A 358 -18.84 -22.07 -6.16
CA LEU A 358 -19.59 -21.28 -7.13
C LEU A 358 -19.06 -19.85 -7.29
N THR A 359 -18.42 -19.30 -6.25
CA THR A 359 -18.00 -17.89 -6.22
C THR A 359 -16.52 -17.70 -6.52
N GLN A 360 -15.62 -18.66 -6.27
CA GLN A 360 -14.17 -18.44 -6.37
C GLN A 360 -13.74 -17.87 -7.72
N SER A 361 -14.19 -18.47 -8.82
CA SER A 361 -13.84 -18.04 -10.19
C SER A 361 -14.31 -16.62 -10.54
N ARG A 362 -15.28 -16.10 -9.78
CA ARG A 362 -15.96 -14.81 -10.00
C ARG A 362 -15.60 -13.76 -8.94
N THR A 363 -14.83 -14.14 -7.93
CA THR A 363 -14.48 -13.24 -6.83
C THR A 363 -13.32 -12.36 -7.25
N GLU A 364 -13.61 -11.11 -7.59
CA GLU A 364 -12.56 -10.13 -7.86
C GLU A 364 -11.97 -9.57 -6.57
N VAL A 365 -12.81 -9.33 -5.57
CA VAL A 365 -12.46 -8.81 -4.24
C VAL A 365 -13.43 -9.41 -3.22
N LEU A 366 -12.94 -9.78 -2.03
CA LEU A 366 -13.77 -10.48 -1.03
C LEU A 366 -14.94 -9.64 -0.51
N ASN A 367 -14.82 -8.31 -0.47
CA ASN A 367 -15.91 -7.43 -0.03
C ASN A 367 -17.15 -7.40 -0.94
N ARG A 368 -17.06 -7.98 -2.14
CA ARG A 368 -18.20 -8.12 -3.06
C ARG A 368 -19.00 -9.40 -2.80
N LEU A 369 -18.43 -10.37 -2.09
CA LEU A 369 -19.11 -11.63 -1.77
C LEU A 369 -20.45 -11.44 -1.05
N PRO A 370 -20.59 -10.55 -0.03
CA PRO A 370 -21.86 -10.36 0.65
C PRO A 370 -22.98 -9.98 -0.33
N GLU A 371 -22.75 -8.97 -1.17
CA GLU A 371 -23.72 -8.57 -2.19
C GLU A 371 -23.99 -9.68 -3.19
N MET A 372 -23.00 -10.52 -3.55
CA MET A 372 -23.22 -11.63 -4.48
C MET A 372 -24.18 -12.71 -3.96
N VAL A 373 -24.33 -12.83 -2.63
CA VAL A 373 -25.01 -13.98 -1.99
C VAL A 373 -26.14 -13.61 -1.03
N ASP A 374 -26.33 -12.32 -0.72
CA ASP A 374 -27.34 -11.84 0.25
C ASP A 374 -28.77 -12.35 -0.02
N PHE A 375 -29.08 -12.65 -1.29
CA PHE A 375 -30.38 -13.12 -1.70
C PHE A 375 -30.71 -14.47 -1.09
N LEU A 376 -29.70 -15.27 -0.71
CA LEU A 376 -29.91 -16.53 0.00
C LEU A 376 -30.55 -16.29 1.37
N ALA A 377 -30.11 -15.26 2.09
CA ALA A 377 -30.70 -14.89 3.38
C ALA A 377 -32.08 -14.23 3.23
N LYS A 378 -32.26 -13.38 2.21
CA LYS A 378 -33.55 -12.71 1.97
C LYS A 378 -33.76 -12.48 0.48
N LEU A 379 -34.88 -12.97 -0.05
CA LEU A 379 -35.30 -12.65 -1.42
C LEU A 379 -35.49 -11.13 -1.55
N PRO A 380 -34.73 -10.44 -2.44
CA PRO A 380 -34.93 -9.02 -2.67
C PRO A 380 -36.27 -8.76 -3.37
N GLU A 381 -36.79 -7.55 -3.27
CA GLU A 381 -37.88 -7.13 -4.15
C GLU A 381 -37.34 -6.95 -5.57
N PHE A 382 -38.09 -7.45 -6.56
CA PHE A 382 -37.76 -7.32 -7.97
C PHE A 382 -39.02 -7.14 -8.81
N ASP A 383 -38.84 -6.59 -10.01
CA ASP A 383 -39.89 -6.37 -10.99
C ASP A 383 -40.08 -7.60 -11.90
N ASN A 384 -41.31 -7.82 -12.36
CA ASN A 384 -41.64 -8.91 -13.29
C ASN A 384 -40.89 -8.80 -14.63
N GLU A 385 -40.41 -7.62 -15.02
CA GLU A 385 -39.53 -7.43 -16.18
C GLU A 385 -38.27 -8.30 -16.13
N LEU A 386 -37.79 -8.68 -14.93
CA LEU A 386 -36.62 -9.53 -14.75
C LEU A 386 -36.80 -10.94 -15.34
N TYR A 387 -38.06 -11.38 -15.54
CA TYR A 387 -38.38 -12.62 -16.25
C TYR A 387 -38.18 -12.53 -17.76
N THR A 388 -38.10 -11.32 -18.32
CA THR A 388 -37.89 -11.11 -19.76
C THR A 388 -36.42 -11.29 -20.13
N HIS A 389 -36.12 -12.30 -20.96
CA HIS A 389 -34.74 -12.54 -21.39
C HIS A 389 -34.65 -13.04 -22.83
N LYS A 390 -34.03 -12.22 -23.70
CA LYS A 390 -33.97 -12.45 -25.16
C LYS A 390 -33.35 -13.80 -25.55
N LYS A 391 -32.23 -14.19 -24.92
CA LYS A 391 -31.53 -15.44 -25.25
C LYS A 391 -32.31 -16.69 -24.81
N MET A 392 -33.00 -16.59 -23.67
CA MET A 392 -33.78 -17.71 -23.12
C MET A 392 -35.21 -17.77 -23.68
N LYS A 393 -35.64 -16.72 -24.40
CA LYS A 393 -36.99 -16.58 -24.98
C LYS A 393 -38.07 -16.67 -23.90
N THR A 394 -37.91 -15.88 -22.85
CA THR A 394 -38.81 -15.79 -21.70
C THR A 394 -39.40 -14.38 -21.58
N ASN A 395 -40.57 -14.30 -20.95
CA ASN A 395 -41.31 -13.09 -20.56
C ASN A 395 -42.18 -13.46 -19.32
N PRO A 396 -42.92 -12.52 -18.70
CA PRO A 396 -43.75 -12.82 -17.53
C PRO A 396 -44.78 -13.93 -17.76
N GLU A 397 -45.40 -14.01 -18.94
CA GLU A 397 -46.39 -15.04 -19.25
C GLU A 397 -45.77 -16.45 -19.32
N ILE A 398 -44.64 -16.58 -20.01
CA ILE A 398 -43.86 -17.84 -20.09
C ILE A 398 -43.32 -18.21 -18.71
N ALA A 399 -42.88 -17.22 -17.92
CA ALA A 399 -42.41 -17.47 -16.56
C ALA A 399 -43.53 -18.01 -15.67
N LYS A 400 -44.73 -17.44 -15.73
CA LYS A 400 -45.90 -17.92 -14.98
C LYS A 400 -46.24 -19.37 -15.33
N ASP A 401 -46.32 -19.69 -16.62
CA ASP A 401 -46.56 -21.07 -17.09
C ASP A 401 -45.45 -22.03 -16.63
N ALA A 402 -44.19 -21.64 -16.76
CA ALA A 402 -43.05 -22.47 -16.37
C ALA A 402 -42.99 -22.70 -14.85
N LEU A 403 -43.23 -21.67 -14.04
CA LEU A 403 -43.21 -21.77 -12.57
C LEU A 403 -44.40 -22.59 -12.06
N ALA A 404 -45.59 -22.42 -12.63
CA ALA A 404 -46.77 -23.19 -12.25
C ALA A 404 -46.60 -24.67 -12.60
N TRP A 405 -45.92 -24.96 -13.71
CA TRP A 405 -45.59 -26.32 -14.13
C TRP A 405 -44.49 -26.96 -13.27
N VAL A 406 -43.41 -26.24 -12.94
CA VAL A 406 -42.27 -26.82 -12.21
C VAL A 406 -42.54 -26.99 -10.72
N LEU A 407 -43.44 -26.20 -10.13
CA LEU A 407 -43.78 -26.28 -8.71
C LEU A 407 -44.17 -27.71 -8.25
N PRO A 408 -45.16 -28.40 -8.87
CA PRO A 408 -45.51 -29.77 -8.48
C PRO A 408 -44.38 -30.78 -8.73
N VAL A 409 -43.50 -30.52 -9.72
CA VAL A 409 -42.30 -31.35 -9.95
C VAL A 409 -41.35 -31.25 -8.75
N LEU A 410 -41.09 -30.03 -8.25
CA LEU A 410 -40.26 -29.78 -7.07
C LEU A 410 -40.88 -30.36 -5.80
N GLU A 411 -42.22 -30.27 -5.64
CA GLU A 411 -42.93 -30.86 -4.51
C GLU A 411 -42.80 -32.39 -4.47
N GLY A 412 -42.61 -33.04 -5.63
CA GLY A 412 -42.40 -34.47 -5.75
C GLY A 412 -40.98 -34.97 -5.43
N VAL A 413 -40.00 -34.07 -5.25
CA VAL A 413 -38.61 -34.46 -4.95
C VAL A 413 -38.52 -35.00 -3.52
N SER A 414 -38.05 -36.24 -3.37
CA SER A 414 -37.89 -36.92 -2.08
C SER A 414 -36.57 -36.55 -1.39
N GLU A 415 -35.47 -36.58 -2.13
CA GLU A 415 -34.12 -36.25 -1.64
C GLU A 415 -33.70 -34.87 -2.15
N TRP A 416 -33.45 -33.93 -1.24
CA TRP A 416 -33.10 -32.54 -1.59
C TRP A 416 -31.59 -32.36 -1.78
N THR A 417 -31.00 -33.12 -2.71
CA THR A 417 -29.59 -33.01 -3.10
C THR A 417 -29.48 -32.32 -4.45
N GLU A 418 -28.30 -31.73 -4.75
CA GLU A 418 -28.08 -31.04 -6.01
C GLU A 418 -28.30 -31.95 -7.24
N SER A 419 -27.83 -33.21 -7.17
CA SER A 419 -28.01 -34.20 -8.24
C SER A 419 -29.49 -34.60 -8.43
N ALA A 420 -30.21 -34.87 -7.34
CA ALA A 420 -31.61 -35.25 -7.41
C ALA A 420 -32.48 -34.11 -7.98
N LEU A 421 -32.20 -32.86 -7.57
CA LEU A 421 -32.86 -31.67 -8.10
C LEU A 421 -32.58 -31.50 -9.60
N HIS A 422 -31.32 -31.62 -10.01
CA HIS A 422 -30.92 -31.53 -11.42
C HIS A 422 -31.66 -32.59 -12.25
N ASP A 423 -31.53 -33.86 -11.89
CA ASP A 423 -32.01 -34.98 -12.69
C ASP A 423 -33.54 -34.98 -12.80
N THR A 424 -34.23 -34.69 -11.69
CA THR A 424 -35.70 -34.61 -11.67
C THR A 424 -36.21 -33.50 -12.59
N ILE A 425 -35.63 -32.31 -12.50
CA ILE A 425 -36.06 -31.16 -13.32
C ILE A 425 -35.74 -31.40 -14.79
N MET A 426 -34.56 -31.91 -15.10
CA MET A 426 -34.14 -32.14 -16.48
C MET A 426 -34.96 -33.26 -17.15
N ALA A 427 -35.28 -34.34 -16.42
CA ALA A 427 -36.18 -35.38 -16.90
C ALA A 427 -37.58 -34.83 -17.18
N ALA A 428 -38.15 -34.04 -16.25
CA ALA A 428 -39.47 -33.43 -16.42
C ALA A 428 -39.53 -32.44 -17.60
N ILE A 429 -38.46 -31.66 -17.81
CA ILE A 429 -38.37 -30.73 -18.96
C ILE A 429 -38.37 -31.53 -20.27
N ALA A 430 -37.62 -32.63 -20.34
CA ALA A 430 -37.57 -33.49 -21.52
C ALA A 430 -38.93 -34.12 -21.84
N GLU A 431 -39.62 -34.66 -20.84
CA GLU A 431 -40.94 -35.29 -21.00
C GLU A 431 -42.03 -34.29 -21.43
N SER A 432 -41.99 -33.07 -20.88
CA SER A 432 -42.96 -32.01 -21.23
C SER A 432 -42.71 -31.35 -22.58
N GLY A 433 -41.58 -31.61 -23.24
CA GLY A 433 -41.18 -30.93 -24.49
C GLY A 433 -40.82 -29.45 -24.32
N ARG A 434 -40.65 -28.99 -23.07
CA ARG A 434 -40.28 -27.60 -22.74
C ARG A 434 -38.80 -27.38 -23.00
N LYS A 435 -38.40 -26.11 -23.17
CA LYS A 435 -36.98 -25.75 -23.35
C LYS A 435 -36.35 -25.44 -22.00
N ASN A 436 -35.15 -25.97 -21.76
CA ASN A 436 -34.38 -25.77 -20.53
C ASN A 436 -34.32 -24.29 -20.12
N GLY A 437 -33.93 -23.41 -21.05
CA GLY A 437 -33.83 -21.97 -20.79
C GLY A 437 -35.15 -21.31 -20.40
N GLN A 438 -36.28 -21.81 -20.90
CA GLN A 438 -37.62 -21.27 -20.59
C GLN A 438 -38.14 -21.70 -19.21
N VAL A 439 -37.51 -22.70 -18.59
CA VAL A 439 -37.86 -23.18 -17.24
C VAL A 439 -36.84 -22.73 -16.22
N LEU A 440 -35.56 -22.99 -16.47
CA LEU A 440 -34.47 -22.74 -15.52
C LEU A 440 -34.23 -21.24 -15.30
N TRP A 441 -34.45 -20.40 -16.32
CA TRP A 441 -34.33 -18.95 -16.14
C TRP A 441 -35.42 -18.39 -15.21
N PRO A 442 -36.73 -18.60 -15.48
CA PRO A 442 -37.77 -18.16 -14.55
C PRO A 442 -37.60 -18.74 -13.15
N LEU A 443 -37.26 -20.01 -13.03
CA LEU A 443 -37.03 -20.64 -11.73
C LEU A 443 -35.91 -19.92 -10.95
N ARG A 444 -34.78 -19.64 -11.61
CA ARG A 444 -33.67 -18.90 -11.00
C ARG A 444 -34.08 -17.50 -10.57
N ILE A 445 -34.82 -16.77 -11.40
CA ILE A 445 -35.32 -15.44 -11.03
C ILE A 445 -36.26 -15.54 -9.82
N ALA A 446 -37.19 -16.50 -9.81
CA ALA A 446 -38.15 -16.65 -8.72
C ALA A 446 -37.50 -16.87 -7.36
N ILE A 447 -36.45 -17.69 -7.31
CA ILE A 447 -35.78 -18.06 -6.06
C ILE A 447 -34.65 -17.11 -5.66
N SER A 448 -34.16 -16.25 -6.56
CA SER A 448 -33.05 -15.33 -6.27
C SER A 448 -33.40 -13.84 -6.35
N GLY A 449 -34.43 -13.49 -7.11
CA GLY A 449 -34.76 -12.11 -7.45
C GLY A 449 -33.67 -11.40 -8.26
N ARG A 450 -32.77 -12.14 -8.92
CA ARG A 450 -31.57 -11.58 -9.57
C ARG A 450 -31.35 -12.11 -10.99
N ALA A 451 -30.97 -11.21 -11.90
CA ALA A 451 -30.55 -11.58 -13.26
C ALA A 451 -29.25 -12.41 -13.29
N ALA A 452 -28.36 -12.18 -12.32
CA ALA A 452 -27.06 -12.82 -12.22
C ALA A 452 -26.83 -13.35 -10.80
N THR A 453 -26.36 -14.59 -10.72
CA THR A 453 -26.13 -15.35 -9.49
C THR A 453 -24.86 -16.19 -9.64
N PRO A 454 -24.19 -16.58 -8.53
CA PRO A 454 -22.98 -17.40 -8.60
C PRO A 454 -23.26 -18.82 -9.16
N GLY A 455 -24.39 -19.42 -8.81
CA GLY A 455 -24.89 -20.70 -9.35
C GLY A 455 -26.10 -20.56 -10.28
N GLY A 456 -26.53 -21.67 -10.87
CA GLY A 456 -27.79 -21.80 -11.61
C GLY A 456 -28.99 -22.02 -10.68
N ALA A 457 -30.14 -22.36 -11.26
CA ALA A 457 -31.35 -22.62 -10.47
C ALA A 457 -31.16 -23.79 -9.50
N VAL A 458 -30.52 -24.87 -9.96
CA VAL A 458 -30.31 -26.10 -9.19
C VAL A 458 -29.48 -25.84 -7.94
N GLU A 459 -28.33 -25.20 -8.09
CA GLU A 459 -27.40 -24.93 -6.99
C GLU A 459 -28.03 -23.99 -5.96
N ILE A 460 -28.82 -23.00 -6.41
CA ILE A 460 -29.53 -22.10 -5.50
C ILE A 460 -30.63 -22.84 -4.73
N MET A 461 -31.39 -23.75 -5.36
CA MET A 461 -32.39 -24.53 -4.66
C MET A 461 -31.77 -25.47 -3.62
N TYR A 462 -30.62 -26.06 -3.93
CA TYR A 462 -29.85 -26.84 -2.96
C TYR A 462 -29.45 -25.97 -1.77
N LEU A 463 -28.87 -24.79 -2.01
CA LEU A 463 -28.43 -23.87 -0.95
C LEU A 463 -29.58 -23.29 -0.12
N LEU A 464 -30.73 -22.99 -0.72
CA LEU A 464 -31.91 -22.47 -0.01
C LEU A 464 -32.62 -23.57 0.81
N GLY A 465 -32.51 -24.82 0.38
CA GLY A 465 -33.33 -25.91 0.87
C GLY A 465 -34.76 -25.89 0.32
N ARG A 466 -35.51 -26.95 0.66
CA ARG A 466 -36.84 -27.25 0.12
C ARG A 466 -37.87 -26.17 0.42
N GLU A 467 -38.09 -25.91 1.70
CA GLU A 467 -39.19 -25.05 2.15
C GLU A 467 -39.08 -23.63 1.60
N GLU A 468 -37.87 -23.04 1.69
CA GLU A 468 -37.62 -21.70 1.18
C GLU A 468 -37.73 -21.62 -0.35
N THR A 469 -37.22 -22.63 -1.07
CA THR A 469 -37.38 -22.73 -2.53
C THR A 469 -38.85 -22.70 -2.93
N LEU A 470 -39.66 -23.59 -2.34
CA LEU A 470 -41.08 -23.70 -2.66
C LEU A 470 -41.85 -22.43 -2.28
N ALA A 471 -41.52 -21.83 -1.12
CA ALA A 471 -42.11 -20.57 -0.69
C ALA A 471 -41.83 -19.43 -1.68
N ARG A 472 -40.59 -19.30 -2.17
CA ARG A 472 -40.22 -18.27 -3.15
C ARG A 472 -40.88 -18.48 -4.51
N VAL A 473 -40.96 -19.72 -4.99
CA VAL A 473 -41.69 -20.04 -6.24
C VAL A 473 -43.16 -19.66 -6.12
N ARG A 474 -43.83 -20.02 -5.01
CA ARG A 474 -45.23 -19.65 -4.76
C ARG A 474 -45.40 -18.13 -4.64
N HIS A 475 -44.47 -17.45 -3.95
CA HIS A 475 -44.47 -15.98 -3.85
C HIS A 475 -44.39 -15.32 -5.23
N SER A 476 -43.44 -15.74 -6.08
CA SER A 476 -43.34 -15.25 -7.45
C SER A 476 -44.58 -15.52 -8.29
N LEU A 477 -45.18 -16.71 -8.17
CA LEU A 477 -46.43 -17.04 -8.85
C LEU A 477 -47.60 -16.16 -8.42
N SER A 478 -47.64 -15.71 -7.17
CA SER A 478 -48.70 -14.79 -6.69
C SER A 478 -48.56 -13.36 -7.23
N ARG A 479 -47.37 -13.01 -7.74
CA ARG A 479 -47.03 -11.68 -8.27
C ARG A 479 -47.02 -11.60 -9.80
N LEU A 480 -47.03 -12.76 -10.48
CA LEU A 480 -47.18 -12.92 -11.94
C LEU A 480 -48.65 -13.21 -12.29
#